data_AF-A0AAW4NSU8-F1
#
_entry.id   AF-A0AAW4NSU8-F1
#
_cell.length_a   1.000
_cell.length_b   1.000
_cell.length_c   1.000
_cell.angle_alpha   90.00
_cell.angle_beta   90.00
_cell.angle_gamma   90.00
#
_symmetry.space_group_name_H-M   'P 1'
#
loop_
_entity.id
_entity.type
_entity.pdbx_description
1 polymer ?
#
loop_
_entity_poly.entity_id
_entity_poly.type
_entity_poly.pdbx_seq_one_letter_code
_entity_poly.pdbx_strand_id
1 'polypeptide(L)'
;MIEKLARQLTPATQIGCLLDIDEDVFSLDIQTKGNPARIAFLRGMSVTANDLRCKNLELAEACAPSAITQCFSDLNRMLIDLQ
;
A
#
# COMPACT_ATOMS: atom_id res chain seq x y z
N MET A 1 7.51 13.90 0.49
CA MET A 1 6.07 14.21 0.68
C MET A 1 5.17 13.11 0.11
N ILE A 2 5.37 12.67 -1.14
CA ILE A 2 4.61 11.57 -1.78
C ILE A 2 4.51 10.31 -0.92
N GLU A 3 5.64 9.78 -0.45
CA GLU A 3 5.65 8.57 0.40
C GLU A 3 4.79 8.74 1.66
N LYS A 4 4.86 9.90 2.32
CA LYS A 4 4.07 10.18 3.52
C LYS A 4 2.57 10.14 3.23
N LEU A 5 2.12 10.78 2.16
CA LEU A 5 0.70 10.78 1.77
C LEU A 5 0.24 9.39 1.33
N ALA A 6 1.07 8.67 0.59
CA ALA A 6 0.81 7.27 0.22
C ALA A 6 0.69 6.38 1.47
N ARG A 7 1.49 6.62 2.51
CA ARG A 7 1.36 5.91 3.80
C ARG A 7 0.04 6.18 4.52
N GLN A 8 -0.57 7.32 4.26
CA GLN A 8 -1.87 7.70 4.81
C GLN A 8 -3.03 7.22 3.94
N LEU A 9 -2.77 6.30 3.00
CA LEU A 9 -3.76 5.79 2.05
C LEU A 9 -4.40 6.89 1.20
N THR A 10 -3.70 8.01 0.99
CA THR A 10 -4.18 9.09 0.12
C THR A 10 -4.13 8.62 -1.34
N PRO A 11 -5.26 8.66 -2.09
CA PRO A 11 -5.29 8.30 -3.51
C PRO A 11 -4.33 9.13 -4.36
N ALA A 12 -3.78 8.56 -5.42
CA ALA A 12 -2.80 9.21 -6.29
C ALA A 12 -3.27 10.57 -6.83
N THR A 13 -4.52 10.68 -7.30
CA THR A 13 -5.09 11.94 -7.79
C THR A 13 -5.09 13.03 -6.70
N GLN A 14 -5.48 12.66 -5.47
CA GLN A 14 -5.44 13.57 -4.33
C GLN A 14 -4.01 13.96 -3.94
N ILE A 15 -3.04 13.05 -4.05
CA ILE A 15 -1.62 13.38 -3.83
C ILE A 15 -1.16 14.42 -4.85
N GLY A 16 -1.50 14.28 -6.13
CA GLY A 16 -1.22 15.29 -7.16
C GLY A 16 -1.75 16.66 -6.75
N CYS A 17 -3.06 16.74 -6.44
CA CYS A 17 -3.71 17.97 -5.99
C CYS A 17 -3.04 18.58 -4.74
N LEU A 18 -2.70 17.77 -3.74
CA LEU A 18 -2.07 18.23 -2.50
C LEU A 18 -0.63 18.73 -2.69
N LEU A 19 0.02 18.31 -3.77
CA LEU A 19 1.38 18.72 -4.14
C LEU A 19 1.40 19.83 -5.19
N ASP A 20 0.22 20.33 -5.60
CA ASP A 20 0.07 21.30 -6.71
C ASP A 20 0.69 20.78 -8.01
N ILE A 21 0.55 19.47 -8.25
CA ILE A 21 0.97 18.79 -9.48
C ILE A 21 -0.31 18.39 -10.23
N ASP A 22 -0.33 18.65 -11.53
CA ASP A 22 -1.40 18.18 -12.41
C ASP A 22 -1.63 16.66 -12.25
N GLU A 23 -2.89 16.26 -12.13
CA GLU A 23 -3.25 14.89 -11.78
C GLU A 23 -2.87 13.87 -12.86
N ASP A 24 -2.90 14.27 -14.14
CA ASP A 24 -2.50 13.42 -15.26
C ASP A 24 -0.98 13.26 -15.28
N VAL A 25 -0.24 14.34 -15.03
CA VAL A 25 1.23 14.30 -14.90
C VAL A 25 1.65 13.40 -13.75
N PHE A 26 1.08 13.59 -12.56
CA PHE A 26 1.43 12.75 -11.41
C PHE A 26 1.04 11.28 -11.64
N SER A 27 -0.09 11.03 -12.29
CA SER A 27 -0.53 9.68 -12.67
C SER A 27 0.44 9.01 -13.63
N LEU A 28 0.97 9.74 -14.61
CA LEU A 28 2.00 9.24 -15.52
C LEU A 28 3.32 8.93 -14.78
N ASP A 29 3.73 9.83 -13.88
CA ASP A 29 4.95 9.66 -13.10
C ASP A 29 4.94 8.38 -12.24
N ILE A 30 3.83 8.10 -11.54
CA ILE A 30 3.72 6.90 -10.70
C ILE A 30 3.57 5.59 -11.50
N GLN A 31 3.18 5.68 -12.77
CA GLN A 31 3.14 4.55 -13.70
C GLN A 31 4.52 4.29 -14.35
N THR A 32 5.38 5.30 -14.41
CA THR A 32 6.70 5.20 -15.05
C THR A 32 7.68 4.42 -14.17
N LYS A 33 8.17 3.27 -14.66
CA LYS A 33 9.15 2.44 -13.94
C LYS A 33 10.45 3.23 -13.70
N GLY A 34 10.96 3.13 -12.47
CA GLY A 34 12.19 3.84 -12.07
C GLY A 34 12.00 5.33 -11.75
N ASN A 35 10.83 5.92 -12.02
CA ASN A 35 10.56 7.31 -11.65
C ASN A 35 10.59 7.46 -10.11
N PRO A 36 11.26 8.49 -9.56
CA PRO A 36 11.30 8.73 -8.12
C PRO A 36 9.92 8.84 -7.45
N ALA A 37 8.93 9.43 -8.13
CA ALA A 37 7.56 9.51 -7.64
C ALA A 37 6.92 8.13 -7.49
N ARG A 38 7.12 7.25 -8.50
CA ARG A 38 6.68 5.85 -8.43
C ARG A 38 7.31 5.12 -7.24
N ILE A 39 8.62 5.25 -7.07
CA ILE A 39 9.34 4.59 -5.98
C ILE A 39 8.80 5.05 -4.62
N ALA A 40 8.64 6.37 -4.44
CA ALA A 40 8.11 6.94 -3.20
C ALA A 40 6.66 6.52 -2.92
N PHE A 41 5.80 6.55 -3.95
CA PHE A 41 4.40 6.15 -3.84
C PHE A 41 4.26 4.68 -3.46
N LEU A 42 4.93 3.78 -4.20
CA LEU A 42 4.92 2.35 -3.89
C LEU A 42 5.49 2.04 -2.52
N ARG A 43 6.61 2.68 -2.14
CA ARG A 43 7.20 2.48 -0.81
C ARG A 43 6.21 2.82 0.29
N GLY A 44 5.50 3.94 0.16
CA GLY A 44 4.50 4.34 1.15
C GLY A 44 3.34 3.36 1.27
N MET A 45 2.84 2.87 0.12
CA MET A 45 1.83 1.80 0.09
C MET A 45 2.34 0.52 0.76
N SER A 46 3.54 0.05 0.39
CA SER A 46 4.13 -1.19 0.90
C SER A 46 4.37 -1.14 2.41
N VAL A 47 4.83 0.00 2.94
CA VAL A 47 5.00 0.19 4.39
C VAL A 47 3.65 0.04 5.10
N THR A 48 2.61 0.70 4.60
CA THR A 48 1.28 0.64 5.24
C THR A 48 0.67 -0.76 5.15
N ALA A 49 0.80 -1.42 4.00
CA ALA A 49 0.37 -2.79 3.83
C ALA A 49 1.12 -3.75 4.77
N ASN A 50 2.40 -3.49 5.06
CA ASN A 50 3.15 -4.24 6.05
C ASN A 50 2.64 -3.99 7.47
N ASP A 51 2.45 -2.73 7.86
CA ASP A 51 1.95 -2.36 9.18
C ASP A 51 0.56 -2.98 9.45
N LEU A 52 -0.31 -3.01 8.45
CA LEU A 52 -1.62 -3.67 8.54
C LEU A 52 -1.49 -5.19 8.70
N ARG A 53 -0.61 -5.85 7.95
CA ARG A 53 -0.37 -7.30 8.10
C ARG A 53 0.16 -7.64 9.49
N CYS A 54 1.12 -6.87 10.02
CA CYS A 54 1.64 -7.07 11.37
C CYS A 54 0.53 -6.94 12.43
N LYS A 55 -0.28 -5.88 12.38
CA LYS A 55 -1.43 -5.70 13.28
C LYS A 55 -2.45 -6.82 13.15
N ASN A 56 -2.69 -7.31 11.93
CA ASN A 56 -3.63 -8.40 11.71
C ASN A 56 -3.12 -9.72 12.30
N LEU A 57 -1.80 -9.96 12.26
CA LEU A 57 -1.18 -11.09 12.96
C LEU A 57 -1.34 -10.97 14.48
N GLU A 58 -1.08 -9.79 15.06
CA GLU A 58 -1.29 -9.55 16.50
C GLU A 58 -2.75 -9.81 16.92
N LEU A 59 -3.72 -9.38 16.11
CA LEU A 59 -5.14 -9.65 16.34
C LEU A 59 -5.49 -11.14 16.22
N ALA A 60 -4.88 -11.85 15.26
CA ALA A 60 -5.07 -13.30 15.10
C ALA A 60 -4.49 -14.08 16.28
N GLU A 61 -3.32 -13.68 16.80
CA GLU A 61 -2.72 -14.22 18.04
C GLU A 61 -3.65 -14.00 19.24
N ALA A 62 -4.32 -12.84 19.30
CA ALA A 62 -5.37 -12.55 20.28
C ALA A 62 -6.72 -13.25 19.99
N CYS A 63 -6.74 -14.23 19.07
CA CYS A 63 -7.90 -15.05 18.70
C CYS A 63 -9.09 -14.26 18.10
N ALA A 64 -8.84 -13.11 17.46
CA ALA A 64 -9.88 -12.40 16.73
C ALA A 64 -10.28 -13.19 15.46
N PRO A 65 -11.53 -13.68 15.32
CA PRO A 65 -11.90 -14.60 14.24
C PRO A 65 -11.71 -14.01 12.84
N SER A 66 -12.06 -12.73 12.65
CA SER A 66 -11.89 -12.04 11.37
C SER A 66 -10.43 -11.90 10.96
N ALA A 67 -9.53 -11.69 11.92
CA ALA A 67 -8.09 -11.58 11.66
C ALA A 67 -7.50 -12.93 11.25
N ILE A 68 -7.89 -14.02 11.94
CA ILE A 68 -7.50 -15.40 11.59
C ILE A 68 -7.94 -15.72 10.16
N THR A 69 -9.21 -15.48 9.81
CA THR A 69 -9.73 -15.72 8.46
C THR A 69 -8.93 -14.93 7.41
N GLN A 70 -8.67 -13.64 7.68
CA GLN A 70 -7.89 -12.81 6.77
C GLN A 70 -6.44 -13.30 6.61
N CYS A 71 -5.77 -13.71 7.70
CA CYS A 71 -4.43 -14.27 7.63
C CYS A 71 -4.37 -15.55 6.79
N PHE A 72 -5.39 -16.43 6.87
CA PHE A 72 -5.47 -17.59 5.96
C PHE A 72 -5.66 -17.19 4.50
N SER A 73 -6.49 -16.18 4.22
CA SER A 73 -6.63 -15.63 2.87
C SER A 73 -5.32 -15.07 2.34
N ASP A 74 -4.56 -14.35 3.17
CA ASP A 74 -3.26 -13.78 2.81
C ASP A 74 -2.23 -14.89 2.53
N LEU A 75 -2.17 -15.93 3.35
CA LEU A 75 -1.31 -17.11 3.12
C LEU A 75 -1.63 -17.81 1.80
N ASN A 76 -2.92 -18.02 1.51
CA ASN A 76 -3.35 -18.63 0.24
C ASN A 76 -2.95 -17.74 -0.95
N ARG A 77 -3.08 -16.42 -0.82
CA ARG A 77 -2.63 -15.49 -1.86
C ARG A 77 -1.13 -15.60 -2.11
N MET A 78 -0.33 -15.68 -1.06
CA MET A 78 1.12 -15.88 -1.18
C MET A 78 1.47 -17.19 -1.90
N LEU A 79 0.72 -18.26 -1.67
CA LEU A 79 0.92 -19.54 -2.38
C LEU A 79 0.58 -19.43 -3.87
N ILE A 80 -0.47 -18.67 -4.22
CA ILE A 80 -0.84 -18.41 -5.62
C ILE A 80 0.26 -17.60 -6.34
N ASP A 81 0.83 -16.60 -5.67
CA ASP A 81 1.87 -15.75 -6.28
C ASP A 81 3.20 -16.50 -6.55
N LEU A 82 3.35 -17.75 -6.06
CA LEU A 82 4.49 -18.64 -6.34
C LEU A 82 4.29 -19.54 -7.57
N GLN A 83 3.08 -19.56 -8.16
CA GLN A 83 2.73 -20.37 -9.34
C GLN A 83 2.92 -19.58 -10.64
#